data_AF-C6RIC5-F1
#
_entry.id   AF-C6RIC5-F1
#
_cell.length_a   1.000
_cell.length_b   1.000
_cell.length_c   1.000
_cell.angle_alpha   90.00
_cell.angle_beta   90.00
_cell.angle_gamma   90.00
#
_symmetry.space_group_name_H-M   'P 1'
#
loop_
_entity.id
_entity.type
_entity.pdbx_description
1 polymer ?
#
loop_
_entity_poly.entity_id
_entity_poly.type
_entity_poly.pdbx_seq_one_letter_code
_entity_poly.pdbx_strand_id
1 'polypeptide(L)'
;MANKTARKTTQPRKNKSASSPRINNDGEAEQEKIDKGCEVIQSLCEIFRGNDINYWQGLNDIEERFDSFMSDMEQQNTDANYFTLADFAPYHIFLFHNDAKCRFYDIFYQFIIDCIHKANQVKPIEIIKYQAYLDGIELLLTALGERNIKRYPIREFSHYDHEHNQIYRDAKLTPEQNAMNSLANFEAYVKMYFSKHQETIERYENGAKIVIIKERFKDKIERLARNYQLDFDKTELKDNVLAGKIVRHFGIKETKTND
;
A
#
# COMPACT_ATOMS: atom_id res chain seq x y z
N MET A 1 18.14 20.15 69.64
CA MET A 1 17.96 21.58 69.98
C MET A 1 18.24 22.44 68.75
N ALA A 2 17.28 23.33 68.46
CA ALA A 2 17.37 24.61 67.73
C ALA A 2 17.95 24.69 66.29
N ASN A 3 17.02 24.83 65.33
CA ASN A 3 16.91 25.91 64.32
C ASN A 3 18.09 26.90 64.15
N LYS A 4 18.44 27.21 62.89
CA LYS A 4 18.09 28.51 62.27
C LYS A 4 18.47 28.64 60.80
N THR A 5 17.49 29.14 60.07
CA THR A 5 17.44 29.70 58.71
C THR A 5 18.48 30.80 58.46
N ALA A 6 18.99 30.91 57.23
CA ALA A 6 19.53 32.16 56.70
C ALA A 6 19.14 32.33 55.22
N ARG A 7 18.12 33.18 54.99
CA ARG A 7 17.91 33.88 53.72
C ARG A 7 19.00 34.94 53.57
N LYS A 8 19.54 35.12 52.36
CA LYS A 8 20.17 36.38 51.95
C LYS A 8 19.53 36.88 50.66
N THR A 9 19.16 38.15 50.73
CA THR A 9 18.37 38.92 49.78
C THR A 9 19.29 39.72 48.85
N THR A 10 18.74 40.12 47.70
CA THR A 10 19.02 41.35 46.92
C THR A 10 20.08 41.34 45.80
N GLN A 11 19.57 41.43 44.56
CA GLN A 11 20.09 42.13 43.35
C GLN A 11 20.51 43.59 43.67
N PRO A 12 21.26 44.37 42.83
CA PRO A 12 21.12 44.48 41.35
C PRO A 12 22.36 44.90 40.50
N ARG A 13 22.11 44.94 39.17
CA ARG A 13 22.67 45.80 38.08
C ARG A 13 23.43 45.12 36.93
N LYS A 14 22.73 45.12 35.78
CA LYS A 14 23.13 45.25 34.37
C LYS A 14 24.63 45.45 34.09
N ASN A 15 25.16 44.67 33.14
CA ASN A 15 25.52 45.23 31.84
C ASN A 15 25.57 44.19 30.71
N LYS A 16 25.13 44.69 29.55
CA LYS A 16 24.91 44.07 28.24
C LYS A 16 26.12 43.27 27.73
N SER A 17 25.88 42.05 27.27
CA SER A 17 26.55 41.50 26.08
C SER A 17 25.45 41.28 25.04
N ALA A 18 25.62 41.90 23.88
CA ALA A 18 24.67 41.87 22.78
C ALA A 18 24.50 40.43 22.27
N SER A 19 23.32 39.84 22.52
CA SER A 19 22.86 38.70 21.75
C SER A 19 22.12 39.25 20.54
N SER A 20 22.67 39.01 19.35
CA SER A 20 22.00 39.24 18.07
C SER A 20 20.59 38.65 18.08
N PRO A 21 19.61 39.27 17.41
CA PRO A 21 18.30 38.67 17.24
C PRO A 21 18.47 37.42 16.36
N ARG A 22 18.13 36.24 16.88
CA ARG A 22 17.77 35.12 16.01
C ARG A 22 16.46 35.54 15.33
N ILE A 23 16.56 35.89 14.06
CA ILE A 23 15.41 36.07 13.18
C ILE A 23 14.75 34.69 13.10
N ASN A 24 13.43 34.63 13.36
CA ASN A 24 12.62 33.42 13.32
C ASN A 24 12.44 32.97 11.86
N ASN A 25 13.51 32.49 11.21
CA ASN A 25 13.48 32.01 9.82
C ASN A 25 12.72 30.67 9.66
N ASP A 26 12.47 29.96 10.77
CA ASP A 26 11.85 28.62 10.74
C ASP A 26 10.36 28.68 10.32
N GLY A 27 9.66 29.77 10.64
CA GLY A 27 8.27 29.96 10.24
C GLY A 27 8.10 30.38 8.78
N GLU A 28 9.05 31.18 8.26
CA GLU A 28 9.04 31.64 6.87
C GLU A 28 9.34 30.49 5.90
N ALA A 29 10.28 29.59 6.25
CA ALA A 29 10.62 28.43 5.43
C ALA A 29 9.49 27.39 5.34
N GLU A 30 8.70 27.21 6.42
CA GLU A 30 7.52 26.33 6.39
C GLU A 30 6.37 26.95 5.60
N GLN A 31 6.14 28.25 5.72
CA GLN A 31 5.14 28.94 4.91
C GLN A 31 5.47 28.88 3.42
N GLU A 32 6.75 29.06 3.05
CA GLU A 32 7.19 28.97 1.66
C GLU A 32 6.92 27.57 1.06
N LYS A 33 7.10 26.50 1.83
CA LYS A 33 6.75 25.14 1.36
C LYS A 33 5.24 24.99 1.15
N ILE A 34 4.43 25.53 2.06
CA ILE A 34 2.97 25.49 1.94
C ILE A 34 2.54 26.24 0.67
N ASP A 35 3.09 27.42 0.42
CA ASP A 35 2.76 28.25 -0.74
C ASP A 35 3.14 27.54 -2.06
N LYS A 36 4.34 26.95 -2.13
CA LYS A 36 4.77 26.13 -3.29
C LYS A 36 3.86 24.92 -3.49
N GLY A 37 3.43 24.29 -2.41
CA GLY A 37 2.47 23.19 -2.44
C GLY A 37 1.10 23.60 -2.99
N CYS A 38 0.58 24.75 -2.53
CA CYS A 38 -0.65 25.35 -3.04
C CYS A 38 -0.58 25.60 -4.55
N GLU A 39 0.52 26.16 -5.04
CA GLU A 39 0.69 26.42 -6.47
C GLU A 39 0.67 25.14 -7.32
N VAL A 40 1.29 24.05 -6.82
CA VAL A 40 1.23 22.74 -7.50
C VAL A 40 -0.21 22.24 -7.57
N ILE A 41 -0.94 22.27 -6.46
CA ILE A 41 -2.32 21.79 -6.41
C ILE A 41 -3.24 22.63 -7.29
N GLN A 42 -3.16 23.96 -7.20
CA GLN A 42 -3.91 24.88 -8.06
C GLN A 42 -3.65 24.57 -9.53
N SER A 43 -2.39 24.38 -9.91
CA SER A 43 -2.04 24.10 -11.28
C SER A 43 -2.53 22.73 -11.77
N LEU A 44 -2.56 21.72 -10.89
CA LEU A 44 -3.22 20.44 -11.17
C LEU A 44 -4.73 20.64 -11.36
N CYS A 45 -5.42 21.33 -10.44
CA CYS A 45 -6.85 21.61 -10.51
C CYS A 45 -7.25 22.37 -11.78
N GLU A 46 -6.52 23.41 -12.14
CA GLU A 46 -6.77 24.22 -13.35
C GLU A 46 -6.69 23.39 -14.63
N ILE A 47 -5.71 22.50 -14.73
CA ILE A 47 -5.50 21.67 -15.91
C ILE A 47 -6.53 20.54 -15.99
N PHE A 48 -6.91 19.97 -14.85
CA PHE A 48 -7.87 18.87 -14.83
C PHE A 48 -9.32 19.34 -15.00
N ARG A 49 -9.68 20.52 -14.48
CA ARG A 49 -11.03 21.09 -14.64
C ARG A 49 -11.18 22.00 -15.86
N GLY A 50 -10.07 22.52 -16.39
CA GLY A 50 -10.05 23.43 -17.56
C GLY A 50 -9.91 22.72 -18.91
N ASN A 51 -9.50 21.45 -18.92
CA ASN A 51 -9.52 20.63 -20.13
C ASN A 51 -10.81 19.80 -20.17
N ASP A 52 -11.54 19.89 -21.29
CA ASP A 52 -12.38 18.80 -21.80
C ASP A 52 -11.44 17.61 -22.05
N ILE A 53 -11.03 16.92 -21.00
CA ILE A 53 -10.38 15.63 -21.10
C ILE A 53 -11.48 14.71 -21.64
N ASN A 54 -11.60 14.67 -22.97
CA ASN A 54 -12.51 13.80 -23.73
C ASN A 54 -12.25 12.29 -23.49
N TYR A 55 -11.46 11.94 -22.47
CA TYR A 55 -11.20 10.60 -21.97
C TYR A 55 -12.27 10.10 -20.99
N TRP A 56 -13.14 10.99 -20.48
CA TRP A 56 -14.15 10.66 -19.45
C TRP A 56 -15.41 9.95 -19.97
N GLN A 57 -15.56 9.76 -21.28
CA GLN A 57 -16.74 9.07 -21.83
C GLN A 57 -16.72 7.56 -21.51
N GLY A 58 -17.16 7.20 -20.31
CA GLY A 58 -17.58 5.83 -19.99
C GLY A 58 -17.35 5.31 -18.57
N LEU A 59 -16.76 6.07 -17.64
CA LEU A 59 -16.39 5.55 -16.31
C LEU A 59 -16.78 6.53 -15.18
N ASN A 60 -18.09 6.72 -14.97
CA ASN A 60 -18.65 7.66 -13.98
C ASN A 60 -18.02 7.57 -12.57
N ASP A 61 -17.64 6.38 -12.11
CA ASP A 61 -17.04 6.16 -10.77
C ASP A 61 -15.55 6.60 -10.69
N ILE A 62 -14.81 6.56 -11.80
CA ILE A 62 -13.42 7.03 -11.81
C ILE A 62 -13.38 8.56 -11.82
N GLU A 63 -14.26 9.17 -12.61
CA GLU A 63 -14.41 10.62 -12.68
C GLU A 63 -14.81 11.20 -11.33
N GLU A 64 -15.86 10.65 -10.69
CA GLU A 64 -16.32 11.11 -9.37
C GLU A 64 -15.23 10.98 -8.29
N ARG A 65 -14.49 9.87 -8.26
CA ARG A 65 -13.39 9.68 -7.28
C ARG A 65 -12.18 10.56 -7.56
N PHE A 66 -11.89 10.83 -8.83
CA PHE A 66 -10.83 11.76 -9.21
C PHE A 66 -11.22 13.20 -8.82
N ASP A 67 -12.43 13.63 -9.13
CA ASP A 67 -12.96 14.95 -8.78
C ASP A 67 -13.07 15.14 -7.27
N SER A 68 -13.47 14.11 -6.53
CA SER A 68 -13.44 14.11 -5.06
C SER A 68 -12.01 14.31 -4.56
N PHE A 69 -11.02 13.57 -5.09
CA PHE A 69 -9.62 13.74 -4.72
C PHE A 69 -9.11 15.16 -5.01
N MET A 70 -9.42 15.71 -6.20
CA MET A 70 -9.04 17.09 -6.55
C MET A 70 -9.73 18.13 -5.65
N SER A 71 -11.00 17.91 -5.29
CA SER A 71 -11.76 18.77 -4.40
C SER A 71 -11.25 18.73 -2.97
N ASP A 72 -10.87 17.55 -2.47
CA ASP A 72 -10.28 17.38 -1.15
C ASP A 72 -8.91 18.08 -1.05
N MET A 73 -8.11 18.03 -2.12
CA MET A 73 -6.84 18.76 -2.21
C MET A 73 -7.03 20.28 -2.18
N GLU A 74 -8.03 20.81 -2.89
CA GLU A 74 -8.29 22.25 -2.97
C GLU A 74 -8.92 22.80 -1.69
N GLN A 75 -9.88 22.07 -1.10
CA GLN A 75 -10.59 22.49 0.11
C GLN A 75 -9.76 22.28 1.38
N GLN A 76 -8.58 21.67 1.26
CA GLN A 76 -7.75 21.25 2.39
C GLN A 76 -8.54 20.36 3.37
N ASN A 77 -9.55 19.65 2.86
CA ASN A 77 -10.32 18.64 3.58
C ASN A 77 -9.53 17.32 3.71
N THR A 78 -8.21 17.43 3.73
CA THR A 78 -7.34 16.35 4.15
C THR A 78 -7.53 16.24 5.66
N ASP A 79 -8.35 15.30 6.10
CA ASP A 79 -8.32 14.82 7.49
C ASP A 79 -6.86 14.79 7.96
N ALA A 80 -6.61 15.21 9.22
CA ALA A 80 -5.28 15.46 9.80
C ALA A 80 -4.26 14.29 9.72
N ASN A 81 -4.63 13.16 9.10
CA ASN A 81 -3.90 11.92 9.01
C ASN A 81 -3.37 11.53 7.61
N TYR A 82 -3.67 12.25 6.51
CA TYR A 82 -3.34 11.75 5.17
C TYR A 82 -2.20 12.48 4.43
N PHE A 83 -2.29 13.79 4.18
CA PHE A 83 -1.18 14.61 3.65
C PHE A 83 -1.46 16.11 3.83
N THR A 84 -0.44 16.94 3.61
CA THR A 84 -0.46 18.41 3.74
C THR A 84 -0.05 19.07 2.43
N LEU A 85 -0.38 20.35 2.25
CA LEU A 85 0.06 21.14 1.08
C LEU A 85 1.58 21.10 0.90
N ALA A 86 2.34 21.14 1.99
CA ALA A 86 3.80 21.07 1.96
C ALA A 86 4.35 19.79 1.30
N ASP A 87 3.57 18.70 1.26
CA ASP A 87 3.97 17.44 0.59
C ASP A 87 4.06 17.58 -0.93
N PHE A 88 3.41 18.59 -1.50
CA PHE A 88 3.46 18.90 -2.93
C PHE A 88 4.61 19.85 -3.29
N ALA A 89 5.22 20.53 -2.31
CA ALA A 89 6.27 21.51 -2.52
C ALA A 89 7.45 21.00 -3.38
N PRO A 90 7.93 19.75 -3.23
CA PRO A 90 9.02 19.23 -4.09
C PRO A 90 8.69 19.26 -5.59
N TYR A 91 7.41 19.13 -5.94
CA TYR A 91 6.93 19.04 -7.33
C TYR A 91 6.75 20.42 -7.99
N HIS A 92 6.88 21.50 -7.22
CA HIS A 92 6.80 22.89 -7.71
C HIS A 92 7.79 23.17 -8.84
N ILE A 93 8.96 22.52 -8.81
CA ILE A 93 10.00 22.70 -9.82
C ILE A 93 9.56 22.30 -11.24
N PHE A 94 8.54 21.45 -11.37
CA PHE A 94 8.04 21.02 -12.68
C PHE A 94 7.15 22.07 -13.34
N LEU A 95 6.67 23.08 -12.60
CA LEU A 95 5.76 24.10 -13.11
C LEU A 95 6.44 25.14 -14.01
N PHE A 96 7.77 25.25 -13.96
CA PHE A 96 8.53 26.32 -14.62
C PHE A 96 8.88 26.05 -16.09
N HIS A 97 8.74 24.81 -16.56
CA HIS A 97 8.97 24.46 -17.97
C HIS A 97 7.69 23.86 -18.55
N ASN A 98 7.10 24.49 -19.57
CA ASN A 98 5.82 24.04 -20.15
C ASN A 98 5.82 22.54 -20.50
N ASP A 99 6.87 22.04 -21.14
CA ASP A 99 6.95 20.62 -21.52
C ASP A 99 7.19 19.68 -20.33
N ALA A 100 7.85 20.14 -19.26
CA ALA A 100 8.01 19.37 -18.04
C ALA A 100 6.70 19.36 -17.24
N LYS A 101 6.03 20.51 -17.17
CA LYS A 101 4.74 20.74 -16.54
C LYS A 101 3.67 19.82 -17.13
N CYS A 102 3.51 19.80 -18.46
CA CYS A 102 2.56 18.90 -19.12
C CYS A 102 2.84 17.42 -18.82
N ARG A 103 4.10 16.99 -18.91
CA ARG A 103 4.47 15.59 -18.62
C ARG A 103 4.30 15.23 -17.15
N PHE A 104 4.55 16.17 -16.24
CA PHE A 104 4.29 15.99 -14.82
C PHE A 104 2.80 15.71 -14.58
N TYR A 105 1.92 16.47 -15.23
CA TYR A 105 0.47 16.23 -15.14
C TYR A 105 0.07 14.86 -15.66
N ASP A 106 0.60 14.41 -16.80
CA ASP A 106 0.32 13.07 -17.33
C ASP A 106 0.76 11.97 -16.34
N ILE A 107 1.94 12.13 -15.73
CA ILE A 107 2.48 11.18 -14.76
C ILE A 107 1.61 11.14 -13.50
N PHE A 108 1.23 12.31 -13.00
CA PHE A 108 0.41 12.45 -11.80
C PHE A 108 -0.99 11.88 -12.04
N TYR A 109 -1.63 12.25 -13.15
CA TYR A 109 -2.93 11.73 -13.56
C TYR A 109 -2.92 10.20 -13.64
N GLN A 110 -1.96 9.62 -14.36
CA GLN A 110 -1.86 8.17 -14.48
C GLN A 110 -1.69 7.50 -13.11
N PHE A 111 -0.93 8.11 -12.20
CA PHE A 111 -0.76 7.58 -10.85
C PHE A 111 -2.06 7.59 -10.05
N ILE A 112 -2.85 8.67 -10.13
CA ILE A 112 -4.18 8.71 -9.48
C ILE A 112 -5.12 7.67 -10.07
N ILE A 113 -5.16 7.54 -11.40
CA ILE A 113 -5.98 6.52 -12.08
C ILE A 113 -5.56 5.11 -11.68
N ASP A 114 -4.26 4.82 -11.63
CA ASP A 114 -3.75 3.53 -11.15
C ASP A 114 -4.15 3.27 -9.69
N CYS A 115 -4.17 4.30 -8.83
CA CYS A 115 -4.65 4.21 -7.45
C CYS A 115 -6.16 3.95 -7.39
N ILE A 116 -6.98 4.65 -8.17
CA ILE A 116 -8.43 4.44 -8.22
C ILE A 116 -8.76 3.03 -8.70
N HIS A 117 -8.13 2.59 -9.79
CA HIS A 117 -8.27 1.21 -10.28
C HIS A 117 -7.88 0.19 -9.22
N LYS A 118 -6.80 0.44 -8.47
CA LYS A 118 -6.38 -0.43 -7.38
C LYS A 118 -7.38 -0.46 -6.23
N ALA A 119 -7.92 0.69 -5.84
CA ALA A 119 -8.92 0.80 -4.79
C ALA A 119 -10.26 0.16 -5.21
N ASN A 120 -10.62 0.26 -6.49
CA ASN A 120 -11.80 -0.37 -7.08
C ASN A 120 -11.61 -1.85 -7.41
N GLN A 121 -10.41 -2.41 -7.19
CA GLN A 121 -10.14 -3.82 -7.43
C GLN A 121 -10.91 -4.69 -6.42
N VAL A 122 -12.15 -5.02 -6.74
CA VAL A 122 -12.98 -5.96 -5.96
C VAL A 122 -12.26 -7.30 -5.92
N LYS A 123 -12.07 -7.84 -4.72
CA LYS A 123 -11.51 -9.18 -4.50
C LYS A 123 -12.42 -10.18 -5.23
N PRO A 124 -11.94 -10.89 -6.28
CA PRO A 124 -12.76 -11.85 -7.00
C PRO A 124 -13.35 -12.88 -6.05
N ILE A 125 -14.58 -13.32 -6.31
CA ILE A 125 -15.27 -14.27 -5.43
C ILE A 125 -14.47 -15.58 -5.30
N GLU A 126 -13.74 -15.97 -6.33
CA GLU A 126 -12.81 -17.12 -6.35
C GLU A 126 -11.67 -16.93 -5.33
N ILE A 127 -11.08 -15.74 -5.25
CA ILE A 127 -10.04 -15.42 -4.27
C ILE A 127 -10.61 -15.44 -2.84
N ILE A 128 -11.84 -14.94 -2.63
CA ILE A 128 -12.52 -14.99 -1.33
C ILE A 128 -12.73 -16.45 -0.90
N LYS A 129 -13.26 -17.28 -1.81
CA LYS A 129 -13.47 -18.71 -1.59
C LYS A 129 -12.17 -19.46 -1.33
N TYR A 130 -11.10 -19.13 -2.05
CA TYR A 130 -9.80 -19.78 -1.87
C TYR A 130 -9.19 -19.45 -0.51
N GLN A 131 -9.26 -18.20 -0.07
CA GLN A 131 -8.80 -17.82 1.28
C GLN A 131 -9.59 -18.56 2.37
N ALA A 132 -10.93 -18.54 2.28
CA ALA A 132 -11.78 -19.23 3.25
C ALA A 132 -11.50 -20.74 3.28
N TYR A 133 -11.14 -21.33 2.14
CA TYR A 133 -10.67 -22.71 2.06
C TYR A 133 -9.34 -22.91 2.82
N LEU A 134 -8.33 -22.07 2.58
CA LEU A 134 -7.03 -22.18 3.28
C LEU A 134 -7.20 -22.04 4.79
N ASP A 135 -7.97 -21.05 5.24
CA ASP A 135 -8.29 -20.84 6.65
C ASP A 135 -9.02 -22.07 7.24
N GLY A 136 -9.94 -22.66 6.46
CA GLY A 136 -10.64 -23.90 6.84
C GLY A 136 -9.72 -25.12 6.97
N ILE A 137 -8.73 -25.27 6.08
CA ILE A 137 -7.71 -26.33 6.17
C ILE A 137 -6.89 -26.16 7.45
N GLU A 138 -6.44 -24.94 7.75
CA GLU A 138 -5.65 -24.65 8.95
C GLU A 138 -6.41 -24.99 10.24
N LEU A 139 -7.69 -24.61 10.33
CA LEU A 139 -8.56 -24.95 11.45
C LEU A 139 -8.72 -26.47 11.61
N LEU A 140 -8.92 -27.19 10.51
CA LEU A 140 -9.06 -28.65 10.52
C LEU A 140 -7.76 -29.34 10.92
N LEU A 141 -6.61 -28.87 10.44
CA LEU A 141 -5.30 -29.37 10.84
C LEU A 141 -5.06 -29.17 12.35
N THR A 142 -5.40 -27.97 12.85
CA THR A 142 -5.33 -27.65 14.28
C THR A 142 -6.22 -28.58 15.12
N ALA A 143 -7.45 -28.82 14.68
CA ALA A 143 -8.39 -29.73 15.37
C ALA A 143 -7.90 -31.19 15.38
N LEU A 144 -7.17 -31.61 14.34
CA LEU A 144 -6.54 -32.94 14.24
C LEU A 144 -5.19 -33.02 14.97
N GLY A 145 -4.71 -31.93 15.58
CA GLY A 145 -3.40 -31.88 16.24
C GLY A 145 -2.22 -32.01 15.27
N GLU A 146 -2.43 -31.65 14.01
CA GLU A 146 -1.50 -31.88 12.91
C GLU A 146 -1.05 -30.55 12.31
N ARG A 147 0.19 -30.53 11.80
CA ARG A 147 0.76 -29.33 11.15
C ARG A 147 0.64 -29.36 9.63
N ASN A 148 0.56 -30.54 9.05
CA ASN A 148 0.56 -30.76 7.61
C ASN A 148 -0.44 -31.85 7.26
N ILE A 149 -1.02 -31.74 6.07
CA ILE A 149 -1.85 -32.80 5.50
C ILE A 149 -0.96 -34.02 5.23
N LYS A 150 -1.43 -35.20 5.65
CA LYS A 150 -0.74 -36.49 5.45
C LYS A 150 -1.68 -37.50 4.80
N ARG A 151 -1.13 -38.54 4.18
CA ARG A 151 -1.91 -39.70 3.72
C ARG A 151 -1.49 -40.94 4.48
N TYR A 152 -2.48 -41.62 5.05
CA TYR A 152 -2.34 -42.92 5.68
C TYR A 152 -2.68 -44.02 4.67
N PRO A 153 -1.90 -45.11 4.61
CA PRO A 153 -2.13 -46.20 3.68
C PRO A 153 -3.48 -46.86 3.97
N ILE A 154 -4.33 -46.98 2.95
CA ILE A 154 -5.63 -47.66 3.03
C ILE A 154 -5.53 -49.17 2.77
N ARG A 155 -4.36 -49.63 2.33
CA ARG A 155 -4.06 -51.05 2.10
C ARG A 155 -2.70 -51.39 2.69
N GLU A 156 -2.62 -52.53 3.35
CA GLU A 156 -1.41 -53.08 3.92
C GLU A 156 -1.06 -54.40 3.24
N PHE A 157 0.24 -54.66 3.11
CA PHE A 157 0.73 -55.91 2.56
C PHE A 157 0.44 -57.05 3.54
N SER A 158 -0.33 -58.04 3.11
CA SER A 158 -0.81 -59.11 3.99
C SER A 158 -0.17 -60.47 3.72
N HIS A 159 0.92 -60.55 2.94
CA HIS A 159 1.72 -61.74 2.54
C HIS A 159 1.58 -62.14 1.05
N TYR A 160 2.50 -62.97 0.57
CA TYR A 160 2.45 -63.66 -0.72
C TYR A 160 1.65 -64.96 -0.59
N ASP A 161 0.79 -65.30 -1.56
CA ASP A 161 0.21 -66.65 -1.64
C ASP A 161 1.24 -67.69 -2.11
N HIS A 162 0.85 -68.97 -2.10
CA HIS A 162 1.70 -70.06 -2.57
C HIS A 162 2.12 -69.95 -4.06
N GLU A 163 1.52 -69.03 -4.83
CA GLU A 163 1.81 -68.75 -6.23
C GLU A 163 2.54 -67.41 -6.45
N HIS A 164 2.99 -66.74 -5.39
CA HIS A 164 3.65 -65.41 -5.41
C HIS A 164 2.76 -64.22 -5.82
N ASN A 165 1.43 -64.33 -5.73
CA ASN A 165 0.57 -63.15 -5.87
C ASN A 165 0.61 -62.30 -4.59
N GLN A 166 0.72 -60.99 -4.75
CA GLN A 166 0.65 -60.04 -3.65
C GLN A 166 -0.79 -59.89 -3.18
N ILE A 167 -1.08 -60.29 -1.93
CA ILE A 167 -2.38 -60.07 -1.31
C ILE A 167 -2.31 -58.83 -0.43
N TYR A 168 -3.21 -57.88 -0.70
CA TYR A 168 -3.40 -56.67 0.11
C TYR A 168 -4.65 -56.83 0.98
N ARG A 169 -4.60 -56.34 2.21
CA ARG A 169 -5.79 -56.19 3.08
C ARG A 169 -6.06 -54.72 3.34
N ASP A 170 -7.33 -54.39 3.52
CA ASP A 170 -7.73 -53.03 3.91
C ASP A 170 -7.16 -52.71 5.30
N ALA A 171 -6.51 -51.55 5.41
CA ALA A 171 -5.93 -51.07 6.66
C ALA A 171 -7.06 -50.62 7.60
N LYS A 172 -6.99 -51.01 8.88
CA LYS A 172 -7.92 -50.51 9.90
C LYS A 172 -7.44 -49.15 10.41
N LEU A 173 -7.86 -48.10 9.72
CA LEU A 173 -7.52 -46.71 10.09
C LEU A 173 -8.31 -46.23 11.31
N THR A 174 -7.67 -45.42 12.16
CA THR A 174 -8.37 -44.70 13.23
C THR A 174 -9.31 -43.62 12.64
N PRO A 175 -10.31 -43.14 13.41
CA PRO A 175 -11.15 -42.02 12.98
C PRO A 175 -10.35 -40.79 12.54
N GLU A 176 -9.28 -40.45 13.26
CA GLU A 176 -8.40 -39.31 12.95
C GLU A 176 -7.64 -39.53 11.64
N GLN A 177 -7.14 -40.75 11.40
CA GLN A 177 -6.46 -41.10 10.15
C GLN A 177 -7.42 -41.06 8.95
N ASN A 178 -8.66 -41.51 9.13
CA ASN A 178 -9.72 -41.40 8.12
C ASN A 178 -10.09 -39.94 7.84
N ALA A 179 -10.18 -39.11 8.88
CA ALA A 179 -10.42 -37.67 8.74
C ALA A 179 -9.27 -36.99 7.99
N MET A 180 -8.02 -37.33 8.30
CA MET A 180 -6.84 -36.81 7.60
C MET A 180 -6.79 -37.24 6.12
N ASN A 181 -7.09 -38.51 5.82
CA ASN A 181 -7.21 -38.98 4.44
C ASN A 181 -8.33 -38.27 3.66
N SER A 182 -9.44 -37.97 4.33
CA SER A 182 -10.55 -37.22 3.74
C SER A 182 -10.16 -35.77 3.47
N LEU A 183 -9.43 -35.13 4.39
CA LEU A 183 -8.86 -33.79 4.22
C LEU A 183 -7.88 -33.75 3.04
N ALA A 184 -7.02 -34.75 2.90
CA ALA A 184 -6.08 -34.87 1.78
C ALA A 184 -6.79 -35.06 0.42
N ASN A 185 -7.94 -35.75 0.39
CA ASN A 185 -8.76 -35.85 -0.81
C ASN A 185 -9.45 -34.52 -1.13
N PHE A 186 -10.03 -33.87 -0.11
CA PHE A 186 -10.67 -32.57 -0.25
C PHE A 186 -9.69 -31.51 -0.78
N GLU A 187 -8.47 -31.44 -0.23
CA GLU A 187 -7.40 -30.55 -0.68
C GLU A 187 -7.09 -30.75 -2.17
N ALA A 188 -6.96 -32.01 -2.61
CA ALA A 188 -6.69 -32.33 -4.00
C ALA A 188 -7.82 -31.86 -4.94
N TYR A 189 -9.09 -32.06 -4.56
CA TYR A 189 -10.23 -31.60 -5.35
C TYR A 189 -10.30 -30.07 -5.42
N VAL A 190 -10.04 -29.40 -4.31
CA VAL A 190 -10.06 -27.93 -4.25
C VAL A 190 -8.92 -27.33 -5.07
N LYS A 191 -7.70 -27.90 -5.01
CA LYS A 191 -6.58 -27.49 -5.89
C LYS A 191 -6.95 -27.61 -7.37
N MET A 192 -7.60 -28.71 -7.77
CA MET A 192 -8.06 -28.91 -9.15
C MET A 192 -9.19 -27.93 -9.56
N TYR A 193 -10.04 -27.52 -8.61
CA TYR A 193 -11.05 -26.49 -8.85
C TYR A 193 -10.39 -25.12 -9.09
N PHE A 194 -9.50 -24.69 -8.20
CA PHE A 194 -8.86 -23.37 -8.29
C PHE A 194 -7.78 -23.27 -9.36
N SER A 195 -7.19 -24.37 -9.84
CA SER A 195 -6.29 -24.33 -10.99
C SER A 195 -6.96 -23.76 -12.25
N LYS A 196 -8.29 -23.91 -12.38
CA LYS A 196 -9.08 -23.33 -13.48
C LYS A 196 -9.31 -21.82 -13.34
N HIS A 197 -9.09 -21.28 -12.15
CA HIS A 197 -9.24 -19.87 -11.82
C HIS A 197 -7.88 -19.22 -11.52
N GLN A 198 -6.78 -19.94 -11.76
CA GLN A 198 -5.44 -19.52 -11.40
C GLN A 198 -5.05 -18.22 -12.10
N GLU A 199 -5.43 -18.02 -13.36
CA GLU A 199 -5.19 -16.76 -14.06
C GLU A 199 -5.95 -15.57 -13.41
N THR A 200 -7.18 -15.77 -12.94
CA THR A 200 -7.94 -14.73 -12.21
C THR A 200 -7.30 -14.43 -10.86
N ILE A 201 -6.84 -15.48 -10.17
CA ILE A 201 -6.15 -15.38 -8.89
C ILE A 201 -4.83 -14.61 -9.06
N GLU A 202 -4.01 -15.04 -10.01
CA GLU A 202 -2.74 -14.42 -10.37
C GLU A 202 -2.92 -13.00 -10.88
N ARG A 203 -3.96 -12.70 -11.69
CA ARG A 203 -4.26 -11.31 -12.11
C ARG A 203 -4.72 -10.44 -10.96
N TYR A 204 -5.41 -10.98 -9.95
CA TYR A 204 -5.74 -10.22 -8.76
C TYR A 204 -4.48 -9.94 -7.91
N GLU A 205 -3.65 -10.96 -7.71
CA GLU A 205 -2.39 -10.87 -6.96
C GLU A 205 -1.33 -9.99 -7.66
N ASN A 206 -1.25 -10.08 -8.99
CA ASN A 206 -0.32 -9.32 -9.85
C ASN A 206 -0.90 -7.98 -10.33
N GLY A 207 -2.22 -7.79 -10.26
CA GLY A 207 -2.97 -6.66 -10.87
C GLY A 207 -2.68 -5.29 -10.29
N ALA A 208 -1.81 -5.23 -9.29
CA ALA A 208 -0.72 -4.26 -9.15
C ALA A 208 -0.39 -4.26 -7.67
N LYS A 209 0.75 -4.86 -7.30
CA LYS A 209 1.31 -4.57 -5.98
C LYS A 209 1.43 -3.05 -5.91
N ILE A 210 0.93 -2.45 -4.86
CA ILE A 210 0.98 -1.00 -4.68
C ILE A 210 2.41 -0.46 -4.75
N VAL A 211 3.37 -1.31 -4.39
CA VAL A 211 4.81 -1.13 -4.62
C VAL A 211 5.12 -0.81 -6.08
N ILE A 212 4.58 -1.57 -7.04
CA ILE A 212 4.81 -1.37 -8.48
C ILE A 212 4.21 -0.02 -8.95
N ILE A 213 3.03 0.36 -8.46
CA ILE A 213 2.40 1.65 -8.80
C ILE A 213 3.29 2.79 -8.28
N LYS A 214 3.74 2.70 -7.02
CA LYS A 214 4.65 3.68 -6.39
C LYS A 214 6.00 3.76 -7.11
N GLU A 215 6.61 2.63 -7.44
CA GLU A 215 7.88 2.56 -8.17
C GLU A 215 7.76 3.17 -9.57
N ARG A 216 6.69 2.85 -10.32
CA ARG A 216 6.46 3.46 -11.63
C ARG A 216 6.28 4.97 -11.56
N PHE A 217 5.56 5.47 -10.56
CA PHE A 217 5.42 6.92 -10.35
C PHE A 217 6.79 7.56 -10.08
N LYS A 218 7.54 7.01 -9.13
CA LYS A 218 8.90 7.45 -8.79
C LYS A 218 9.82 7.46 -10.01
N ASP A 219 9.90 6.35 -10.75
CA ASP A 219 10.77 6.22 -11.92
C ASP A 219 10.46 7.26 -13.00
N LYS A 220 9.16 7.54 -13.22
CA LYS A 220 8.71 8.54 -14.18
C LYS A 220 9.06 9.96 -13.73
N ILE A 221 8.88 10.29 -12.45
CA ILE A 221 9.26 11.59 -11.86
C ILE A 221 10.79 11.78 -11.92
N GLU A 222 11.57 10.77 -11.53
CA GLU A 222 13.02 10.79 -11.63
C GLU A 222 13.50 11.02 -13.05
N ARG A 223 12.91 10.29 -14.01
CA ARG A 223 13.26 10.45 -15.42
C ARG A 223 12.90 11.85 -15.92
N LEU A 224 11.77 12.40 -15.49
CA LEU A 224 11.37 13.75 -15.83
C LEU A 224 12.38 14.78 -15.31
N ALA A 225 12.72 14.72 -14.03
CA ALA A 225 13.71 15.61 -13.41
C ALA A 225 15.06 15.52 -14.13
N ARG A 226 15.55 14.31 -14.43
CA ARG A 226 16.81 14.11 -15.18
C ARG A 226 16.76 14.71 -16.58
N ASN A 227 15.67 14.53 -17.32
CA ASN A 227 15.55 15.01 -18.70
C ASN A 227 15.61 16.54 -18.80
N TYR A 228 15.07 17.23 -17.79
CA TYR A 228 15.03 18.70 -17.74
C TYR A 228 16.09 19.29 -16.79
N GLN A 229 17.00 18.46 -16.26
CA GLN A 229 18.07 18.87 -15.33
C GLN A 229 17.54 19.63 -14.10
N LEU A 230 16.38 19.20 -13.58
CA LEU A 230 15.72 19.83 -12.44
C LEU A 230 16.26 19.25 -11.12
N ASP A 231 16.52 20.12 -10.15
CA ASP A 231 16.99 19.72 -8.82
C ASP A 231 15.79 19.26 -7.95
N PHE A 232 15.36 18.02 -8.18
CA PHE A 232 14.25 17.41 -7.45
C PHE A 232 14.70 16.80 -6.12
N ASP A 233 13.87 17.00 -5.08
CA ASP A 233 14.19 16.63 -3.70
C ASP A 233 14.55 15.13 -3.58
N LYS A 234 15.78 14.86 -3.12
CA LYS A 234 16.32 13.50 -2.99
C LYS A 234 15.63 12.69 -1.89
N THR A 235 15.08 13.35 -0.87
CA THR A 235 14.32 12.73 0.22
C THR A 235 12.97 12.28 -0.32
N GLU A 236 12.26 13.15 -1.05
CA GLU A 236 11.01 12.78 -1.72
C GLU A 236 11.21 11.61 -2.69
N LEU A 237 12.29 11.63 -3.49
CA LEU A 237 12.64 10.50 -4.37
C LEU A 237 12.88 9.20 -3.61
N LYS A 238 13.63 9.29 -2.51
CA LYS A 238 14.02 8.11 -1.73
C LYS A 238 12.80 7.48 -1.06
N ASP A 239 11.98 8.30 -0.42
CA ASP A 239 10.94 7.86 0.49
C ASP A 239 9.55 7.80 -0.19
N ASN A 240 9.43 8.40 -1.38
CA ASN A 240 8.22 8.46 -2.19
C ASN A 240 7.00 8.89 -1.35
N VAL A 241 7.21 9.96 -0.57
CA VAL A 241 6.37 10.35 0.56
C VAL A 241 4.98 10.73 0.05
N LEU A 242 4.89 11.58 -0.98
CA LEU A 242 3.62 12.00 -1.54
C LEU A 242 2.84 10.80 -2.10
N ALA A 243 3.49 9.92 -2.85
CA ALA A 243 2.84 8.73 -3.40
C ALA A 243 2.29 7.81 -2.29
N GLY A 244 3.06 7.58 -1.22
CA GLY A 244 2.59 6.79 -0.08
C GLY A 244 1.37 7.40 0.60
N LYS A 245 1.34 8.73 0.71
CA LYS A 245 0.22 9.46 1.30
C LYS A 245 -1.05 9.43 0.43
N ILE A 246 -0.91 9.62 -0.88
CA ILE A 246 -2.01 9.50 -1.85
C ILE A 246 -2.61 8.07 -1.83
N VAL A 247 -1.76 7.05 -1.80
CA VAL A 247 -2.19 5.64 -1.70
C VAL A 247 -3.05 5.40 -0.46
N ARG A 248 -2.67 5.97 0.69
CA ARG A 248 -3.44 5.88 1.95
C ARG A 248 -4.78 6.61 1.85
N HIS A 249 -4.82 7.77 1.20
CA HIS A 249 -6.05 8.52 0.97
C HIS A 249 -7.07 7.68 0.18
N PHE A 250 -6.63 6.92 -0.82
CA PHE A 250 -7.51 5.98 -1.54
C PHE A 250 -7.88 4.70 -0.76
N GLY A 251 -7.49 4.59 0.52
CA GLY A 251 -7.80 3.44 1.37
C GLY A 251 -7.06 2.15 1.00
N ILE A 252 -6.00 2.24 0.19
CA ILE A 252 -5.25 1.09 -0.30
C ILE A 252 -4.27 0.64 0.78
N LYS A 253 -4.45 -0.58 1.29
CA LYS A 253 -3.54 -1.16 2.28
C LYS A 253 -2.20 -1.54 1.64
N GLU A 254 -1.08 -1.13 2.26
CA GLU A 254 0.28 -1.44 1.78
C GLU A 254 0.66 -2.92 1.93
N THR A 255 -0.16 -3.73 2.61
CA THR A 255 0.14 -5.13 2.98
C THR A 255 -0.51 -6.16 2.06
N LYS A 256 0.30 -6.72 1.15
CA LYS A 256 0.54 -8.17 1.08
C LYS A 256 2.02 -8.36 0.75
N THR A 257 2.87 -8.18 1.75
CA THR A 257 4.13 -8.91 1.77
C THR A 257 3.78 -10.39 1.70
N ASN A 258 4.37 -11.09 0.74
CA ASN A 258 4.37 -12.54 0.72
C ASN A 258 5.19 -12.96 1.96
N ASP A 259 4.52 -13.17 3.08
CA ASP A 259 5.02 -14.07 4.12
C ASP A 259 4.48 -15.47 3.83
#